data_AF-A0A6P5Y4Q1-F1
#
_entry.id   AF-A0A6P5Y4Q1-F1
#
_cell.length_a   1.000
_cell.length_b   1.000
_cell.length_c   1.000
_cell.angle_alpha   90.00
_cell.angle_beta   90.00
_cell.angle_gamma   90.00
#
_symmetry.space_group_name_H-M   'P 1'
#
loop_
_entity.id
_entity.type
_entity.pdbx_description
1 polymer ?
#
loop_
_entity_poly.entity_id
_entity_poly.type
_entity_poly.pdbx_seq_one_letter_code
_entity_poly.pdbx_strand_id
1 'polypeptide(L)'
;MEKWLTLILKELTERFGMDPGAVLDNVVYARVYTYEHQYNLLLGLAAKISEEPFRLLIVDSVIALFRVDFTGREELAKCQVYLEIAITT
;
A
#
# COMPACT_ATOMS: atom_id res chain seq x y z
N MET A 1 -9.16 0.59 -9.27
CA MET A 1 -9.28 -0.44 -8.22
C MET A 1 -9.59 -1.78 -8.89
N GLU A 2 -9.05 -2.90 -8.41
CA GLU A 2 -9.38 -4.21 -8.98
C GLU A 2 -10.83 -4.59 -8.68
N LYS A 3 -11.49 -5.25 -9.65
CA LYS A 3 -12.93 -5.54 -9.62
C LYS A 3 -13.35 -6.38 -8.42
N TRP A 4 -12.48 -7.27 -7.94
CA TRP A 4 -12.73 -8.11 -6.77
C TRP A 4 -12.69 -7.32 -5.46
N LEU A 5 -11.79 -6.34 -5.31
CA LEU A 5 -11.69 -5.53 -4.10
C LEU A 5 -12.94 -4.69 -3.89
N THR A 6 -13.47 -4.10 -4.97
CA THR A 6 -14.74 -3.36 -4.94
C THR A 6 -15.91 -4.24 -4.51
N LEU A 7 -15.95 -5.51 -4.93
CA LEU A 7 -17.02 -6.44 -4.52
C LEU A 7 -16.96 -6.75 -3.03
N ILE A 8 -15.76 -7.05 -2.50
CA ILE A 8 -15.57 -7.33 -1.07
C ILE A 8 -15.93 -6.12 -0.21
N LEU A 9 -15.48 -4.92 -0.59
CA LEU A 9 -15.78 -3.71 0.15
C LEU A 9 -17.28 -3.42 0.15
N LYS A 10 -17.99 -3.60 -0.98
CA LYS A 10 -19.44 -3.42 -1.06
C LYS A 10 -20.19 -4.34 -0.10
N GLU A 11 -19.87 -5.63 -0.10
CA GLU A 11 -20.50 -6.61 0.78
C GLU A 11 -20.25 -6.28 2.27
N LEU A 12 -19.04 -5.84 2.61
CA LEU A 12 -18.72 -5.41 3.97
C LEU A 12 -19.53 -4.16 4.36
N THR A 13 -19.61 -3.16 3.49
CA THR A 13 -20.35 -1.92 3.77
C THR A 13 -21.84 -2.15 3.95
N GLU A 14 -22.45 -3.03 3.13
CA GLU A 14 -23.86 -3.42 3.27
C GLU A 14 -24.12 -4.08 4.63
N ARG A 15 -23.20 -4.95 5.08
CA ARG A 15 -23.29 -5.62 6.38
C ARG A 15 -23.21 -4.64 7.56
N PHE A 16 -22.46 -3.55 7.42
CA PHE A 16 -22.32 -2.51 8.44
C PHE A 16 -23.31 -1.35 8.28
N GLY A 17 -24.20 -1.38 7.28
CA GLY A 17 -25.17 -0.32 7.01
C GLY A 17 -24.54 1.00 6.55
N MET A 18 -23.37 0.94 5.92
CA MET A 18 -22.65 2.09 5.39
C MET A 18 -22.94 2.28 3.90
N ASP A 19 -22.88 3.54 3.42
CA ASP A 19 -22.97 3.83 1.99
C ASP A 19 -21.71 3.35 1.26
N PRO A 20 -21.81 2.42 0.29
CA PRO A 20 -20.63 1.89 -0.40
C PRO A 20 -19.91 2.96 -1.22
N GLY A 21 -20.62 3.95 -1.76
CA GLY A 21 -20.03 5.05 -2.53
C GLY A 21 -19.09 5.88 -1.67
N ALA A 22 -19.60 6.37 -0.54
CA ALA A 22 -18.82 7.14 0.42
C ALA A 22 -17.61 6.38 0.97
N VAL A 23 -17.71 5.06 1.18
CA VAL A 23 -16.56 4.25 1.63
C VAL A 23 -15.52 4.12 0.52
N LEU A 24 -15.93 3.85 -0.72
CA LEU A 24 -15.00 3.71 -1.84
C LEU A 24 -14.26 5.00 -2.16
N ASP A 25 -14.91 6.16 -1.98
CA ASP A 25 -14.28 7.49 -2.17
C ASP A 25 -13.16 7.76 -1.14
N ASN A 26 -13.23 7.11 0.03
CA ASN A 26 -12.23 7.23 1.09
C ASN A 26 -11.10 6.19 1.00
N VAL A 27 -11.09 5.33 -0.02
CA VAL A 27 -10.09 4.26 -0.18
C VAL A 27 -9.22 4.51 -1.41
N VAL A 28 -7.95 4.80 -1.18
CA VAL A 28 -6.93 4.85 -2.23
C VAL A 28 -6.30 3.47 -2.40
N TYR A 29 -6.35 2.94 -3.62
CA TYR A 29 -5.74 1.65 -3.97
C TYR A 29 -4.69 1.84 -5.07
N ALA A 30 -3.50 1.32 -4.84
CA ALA A 30 -2.43 1.23 -5.82
C ALA A 30 -1.86 -0.19 -5.85
N ARG A 31 -1.61 -0.71 -7.06
CA ARG A 31 -0.95 -2.00 -7.25
C ARG A 31 0.51 -1.77 -7.63
N VAL A 32 1.40 -2.42 -6.92
CA VAL A 32 2.84 -2.28 -7.08
C VAL A 32 3.39 -3.54 -7.76
N TYR A 33 4.31 -3.34 -8.72
CA TYR A 33 4.90 -4.42 -9.52
C TYR A 33 6.42 -4.53 -9.36
N THR A 34 7.09 -3.50 -8.83
CA THR A 34 8.55 -3.45 -8.61
C THR A 34 8.87 -2.68 -7.34
N TYR A 35 10.05 -2.90 -6.75
CA TYR A 35 10.48 -2.17 -5.55
C TYR A 35 10.61 -0.66 -5.81
N GLU A 36 11.10 -0.24 -6.98
CA GLU A 36 11.20 1.18 -7.36
C GLU A 36 9.83 1.83 -7.45
N HIS A 37 8.84 1.12 -8.02
CA HIS A 37 7.46 1.61 -8.07
C HIS A 37 6.88 1.74 -6.66
N GLN A 38 7.21 0.81 -5.75
CA GLN A 38 6.80 0.91 -4.34
C GLN A 38 7.35 2.18 -3.69
N TYR A 39 8.65 2.43 -3.86
CA TYR A 39 9.32 3.57 -3.27
C TYR A 39 8.75 4.90 -3.76
N ASN A 40 8.57 5.05 -5.07
CA ASN A 40 7.98 6.26 -5.65
C ASN A 40 6.53 6.47 -5.22
N LEU A 41 5.74 5.40 -5.08
CA LEU A 41 4.37 5.48 -4.56
C LEU A 41 4.34 5.93 -3.10
N LEU A 42 5.23 5.41 -2.25
CA LEU A 42 5.30 5.81 -0.85
C LEU A 42 5.69 7.29 -0.71
N LEU A 43 6.62 7.79 -1.54
CA LEU A 43 6.96 9.21 -1.56
C LEU A 43 5.77 10.09 -1.96
N GLY A 44 5.04 9.72 -3.01
CA GLY A 44 3.83 10.44 -3.41
C GLY A 44 2.71 10.36 -2.36
N LEU A 45 2.58 9.22 -1.69
CA LEU A 45 1.63 9.03 -0.60
C LEU A 45 1.98 9.90 0.61
N ALA A 46 3.26 10.04 0.96
CA ALA A 46 3.68 10.91 2.06
C ALA A 46 3.25 12.37 1.84
N ALA A 47 3.37 12.87 0.59
CA ALA A 47 2.84 14.18 0.23
C ALA A 47 1.32 14.23 0.41
N LYS A 48 0.60 13.21 -0.07
CA LYS A 48 -0.87 13.16 0.04
C LYS A 48 -1.37 13.05 1.48
N ILE A 49 -0.67 12.32 2.36
CA ILE A 49 -0.98 12.22 3.79
C ILE A 49 -0.81 13.56 4.51
N SER A 50 0.06 14.44 4.01
CA SER A 50 0.21 15.78 4.56
C SER A 50 -0.95 16.72 4.21
N GLU A 51 -1.67 16.44 3.11
CA GLU A 51 -2.77 17.27 2.61
C GLU A 51 -4.15 16.74 3.03
N GLU A 52 -4.31 15.42 3.10
CA GLU A 52 -5.57 14.74 3.43
C GLU A 52 -5.42 13.84 4.68
N PRO A 53 -6.42 13.77 5.57
CA PRO A 53 -6.33 12.99 6.79
C PRO A 53 -6.52 11.48 6.54
N PHE A 54 -5.44 10.76 6.25
CA PHE A 54 -5.43 9.30 6.28
C PHE A 54 -5.23 8.77 7.70
N ARG A 55 -5.90 7.65 8.03
CA ARG A 55 -5.80 7.00 9.36
C ARG A 55 -5.19 5.61 9.33
N LEU A 56 -5.08 5.00 8.15
CA LEU A 56 -4.64 3.62 7.99
C LEU A 56 -3.94 3.46 6.63
N LEU A 57 -2.73 2.94 6.67
CA LEU A 57 -1.99 2.47 5.50
C LEU A 57 -1.83 0.96 5.59
N ILE A 58 -2.24 0.24 4.55
CA ILE A 58 -2.08 -1.21 4.43
C ILE A 58 -1.16 -1.48 3.24
N VAL A 59 -0.10 -2.26 3.48
CA VAL A 59 0.81 -2.72 2.42
C VAL A 59 0.83 -4.24 2.43
N ASP A 60 0.26 -4.85 1.38
CA ASP A 60 0.26 -6.30 1.15
C ASP A 60 1.06 -6.62 -0.13
N SER A 61 2.33 -7.01 -0.04
CA SER A 61 3.18 -7.10 1.15
C SER A 61 4.51 -6.39 0.92
N VAL A 62 5.07 -5.83 2.00
CA VAL A 62 6.31 -5.03 1.94
C VAL A 62 7.50 -5.86 1.43
N ILE A 63 7.55 -7.15 1.73
CA ILE A 63 8.74 -8.01 1.51
C ILE A 63 8.66 -8.80 0.19
N ALA A 64 7.46 -9.01 -0.38
CA ALA A 64 7.30 -9.88 -1.56
C ALA A 64 8.10 -9.39 -2.77
N LEU A 65 8.19 -8.07 -2.97
CA LEU A 65 8.94 -7.48 -4.08
C LEU A 65 10.46 -7.55 -3.86
N PHE A 66 10.93 -7.49 -2.60
CA PHE A 66 12.37 -7.60 -2.29
C PHE A 66 12.90 -9.04 -2.42
N ARG A 67 12.08 -10.07 -2.21
CA ARG A 67 12.54 -11.47 -2.29
C ARG A 67 12.87 -11.94 -3.72
N VAL A 68 12.35 -11.27 -4.74
CA VAL A 68 12.57 -11.64 -6.15
C VAL A 68 13.81 -10.95 -6.72
N ASP A 69 14.07 -9.70 -6.30
CA ASP A 69 15.16 -8.89 -6.85
C ASP A 69 16.50 -9.06 -6.10
N PHE A 70 16.48 -9.55 -4.85
CA PHE A 70 17.68 -9.63 -4.01
C PHE A 70 18.09 -11.08 -3.72
N THR A 71 18.90 -11.66 -4.63
CA THR A 71 19.42 -13.04 -4.51
C THR A 71 20.84 -13.12 -3.91
N GLY A 72 21.54 -11.99 -3.71
CA GLY A 72 22.92 -11.91 -3.22
C GLY A 72 23.08 -11.24 -1.85
N ARG A 73 24.07 -11.68 -1.05
CA ARG A 73 24.39 -11.11 0.29
C ARG A 73 24.70 -9.61 0.28
N GLU A 74 25.23 -9.09 -0.82
CA GLU A 74 25.64 -7.68 -0.95
C GLU A 74 24.44 -6.72 -0.93
N GLU A 75 23.25 -7.19 -1.30
CA GLU A 75 22.04 -6.37 -1.34
C GLU A 75 21.19 -6.46 -0.06
N LEU A 76 21.57 -7.33 0.89
CA LEU A 76 20.86 -7.51 2.15
C LEU A 76 20.85 -6.22 2.99
N ALA A 77 21.94 -5.46 2.98
CA ALA A 77 22.04 -4.19 3.68
C ALA A 77 21.11 -3.13 3.07
N LYS A 78 20.98 -3.09 1.74
CA LYS A 78 20.04 -2.19 1.05
C LYS A 78 18.58 -2.57 1.35
N CYS A 79 18.25 -3.86 1.31
CA CYS A 79 16.94 -4.37 1.75
C CYS A 79 16.57 -3.91 3.16
N GLN A 80 17.52 -4.01 4.12
CA GLN A 80 17.28 -3.59 5.50
C GLN A 80 16.94 -2.11 5.60
N VAL A 81 17.69 -1.25 4.91
CA VAL A 81 17.43 0.20 4.91
C VAL A 81 16.06 0.53 4.29
N TYR A 82 15.68 -0.12 3.19
CA TYR A 82 14.35 0.12 2.58
C TYR A 82 13.19 -0.36 3.46
N LEU A 83 13.36 -1.51 4.13
CA LEU A 83 12.38 -2.01 5.09
C LEU A 83 12.24 -1.07 6.29
N GLU A 84 13.35 -0.54 6.79
CA GLU A 84 13.36 0.37 7.93
C GLU A 84 12.63 1.69 7.60
N ILE A 85 12.83 2.24 6.40
CA ILE A 85 12.11 3.42 5.91
C ILE A 85 10.61 3.15 5.77
N ALA A 86 10.22 1.97 5.28
CA ALA A 86 8.81 1.60 5.08
C ALA A 86 8.02 1.38 6.38
N ILE A 87 8.69 1.13 7.51
CA ILE A 87 8.06 0.82 8.80
C ILE A 87 8.05 2.02 9.75
N THR A 88 8.94 3.01 9.56
CA THR A 88 9.18 4.10 10.52
C THR A 88 8.49 5.43 10.15
N THR A 89 7.79 5.49 9.00
CA THR A 89 7.02 6.68 8.56
C THR A 89 5.52 6.43 8.71
#